data_AF-A0ABD7A705-F1
#
_entry.id   AF-A0ABD7A705-F1
#
_cell.length_a   1.000
_cell.length_b   1.000
_cell.length_c   1.000
_cell.angle_alpha   90.00
_cell.angle_beta   90.00
_cell.angle_gamma   90.00
#
_symmetry.space_group_name_H-M   'P 1'
#
loop_
_entity.id
_entity.type
_entity.pdbx_description
1 polymer ?
#
loop_
_entity_poly.entity_id
_entity_poly.type
_entity_poly.pdbx_seq_one_letter_code
_entity_poly.pdbx_strand_id
1 'polypeptide(L)'
;MYKQFLKSILLVTVATFSLSTVVSAKPIPKNATYNQIYDGLETMTYTVDDLIAAVKKGQPSSLGYVAYTYFESKQLDDAYNYAQRAVAKNDTLGKFVTGYLYALGHKGNFHEGIPLIKKACVDGKLGQKFSKSDLIVNACKTAKN
;
A
#
# COMPACT_ATOMS: atom_id res chain seq x y z
N MET A 1 4.97 -43.48 -54.82
CA MET A 1 4.13 -43.79 -53.65
C MET A 1 4.84 -43.22 -52.43
N TYR A 2 4.43 -42.03 -51.94
CA TYR A 2 3.50 -41.92 -50.80
C TYR A 2 4.03 -42.80 -49.65
N LYS A 3 4.52 -42.28 -48.53
CA LYS A 3 3.84 -41.30 -47.68
C LYS A 3 4.74 -41.09 -46.47
N GLN A 4 4.97 -39.82 -46.13
CA GLN A 4 4.83 -39.27 -44.77
C GLN A 4 5.74 -39.82 -43.66
N PHE A 5 5.89 -38.98 -42.64
CA PHE A 5 6.58 -39.25 -41.37
C PHE A 5 8.09 -39.11 -41.43
N LEU A 6 8.55 -37.87 -41.38
CA LEU A 6 9.23 -37.31 -40.20
C LEU A 6 9.81 -35.95 -40.64
N LYS A 7 9.01 -34.89 -40.51
CA LYS A 7 9.18 -33.97 -39.37
C LYS A 7 10.51 -33.23 -39.55
N SER A 8 10.58 -32.19 -40.38
CA SER A 8 9.92 -30.90 -40.11
C SER A 8 9.97 -30.53 -38.63
N ILE A 9 11.12 -30.62 -37.95
CA ILE A 9 11.29 -30.07 -36.61
C ILE A 9 12.73 -29.52 -36.55
N LEU A 10 12.90 -28.24 -36.87
CA LEU A 10 12.93 -27.17 -35.87
C LEU A 10 14.38 -26.84 -35.47
N LEU A 11 15.17 -26.34 -36.43
CA LEU A 11 16.23 -25.39 -36.09
C LEU A 11 15.62 -23.99 -36.12
N VAL A 12 14.54 -23.82 -35.35
CA VAL A 12 14.17 -22.52 -34.84
C VAL A 12 15.15 -22.32 -33.70
N THR A 13 16.21 -21.55 -33.94
CA THR A 13 16.94 -20.85 -32.89
C THR A 13 15.88 -20.09 -32.07
N VAL A 14 15.39 -20.73 -31.02
CA VAL A 14 14.64 -20.07 -29.97
C VAL A 14 15.66 -19.16 -29.31
N ALA A 15 15.75 -17.93 -29.82
CA ALA A 15 16.17 -16.83 -29.00
C ALA A 15 15.19 -16.84 -27.82
N THR A 16 15.63 -17.44 -26.72
CA THR A 16 15.02 -17.22 -25.42
C THR A 16 15.31 -15.77 -25.07
N PHE A 17 14.56 -14.86 -25.71
CA PHE A 17 14.16 -13.65 -25.05
C PHE A 17 13.43 -14.15 -23.80
N SER A 18 14.15 -14.22 -22.69
CA SER A 18 13.55 -13.96 -21.41
C SER A 18 12.96 -12.56 -21.53
N LEU A 19 11.72 -12.51 -22.03
CA LEU A 19 10.78 -11.47 -21.67
C LEU A 19 10.66 -11.61 -20.14
N SER A 20 11.64 -11.05 -19.45
CA SER A 20 11.39 -10.35 -18.21
C SER A 20 10.38 -9.33 -18.66
N THR A 21 9.10 -9.69 -18.61
CA THR A 21 8.05 -8.71 -18.75
C THR A 21 8.41 -7.71 -17.68
N VAL A 22 8.93 -6.57 -18.14
CA VAL A 22 8.91 -5.35 -17.38
C VAL A 22 7.43 -5.24 -17.06
N VAL A 23 7.06 -5.67 -15.86
CA VAL A 23 5.75 -5.39 -15.29
C VAL A 23 5.75 -3.89 -15.36
N SER A 24 5.09 -3.37 -16.39
CA SER A 24 4.93 -1.96 -16.60
C SER A 24 3.99 -1.56 -15.48
N ALA A 25 4.58 -1.36 -14.30
CA ALA A 25 4.04 -0.77 -13.11
C ALA A 25 3.18 0.39 -13.58
N LYS A 26 1.86 0.15 -13.68
CA LYS A 26 0.96 1.17 -14.15
C LYS A 26 1.03 2.25 -13.08
N PRO A 27 1.58 3.43 -13.39
CA PRO A 27 1.88 4.40 -12.35
C PRO A 27 0.57 4.76 -11.66
N ILE A 28 0.57 4.72 -10.33
CA ILE A 28 -0.59 5.10 -9.53
C ILE A 28 -1.01 6.51 -9.96
N PRO A 29 -2.27 6.69 -10.43
CA PRO A 29 -2.75 7.99 -10.86
C PRO A 29 -2.59 9.01 -9.73
N LYS A 30 -2.12 10.22 -10.04
CA LYS A 30 -1.89 11.27 -9.02
C LYS A 30 -3.14 11.63 -8.22
N ASN A 31 -4.31 11.45 -8.81
CA ASN A 31 -5.62 11.71 -8.23
C ASN A 31 -6.35 10.43 -7.77
N ALA A 32 -5.64 9.29 -7.68
CA ALA A 32 -6.23 8.06 -7.18
C ALA A 32 -6.75 8.30 -5.77
N THR A 33 -8.02 8.00 -5.56
CA THR A 33 -8.64 8.01 -4.24
C THR A 33 -8.06 6.89 -3.39
N TYR A 34 -8.26 7.00 -2.09
CA TYR A 34 -7.83 5.98 -1.14
C TYR A 34 -8.41 4.60 -1.53
N ASN A 35 -9.73 4.47 -1.67
CA ASN A 35 -10.34 3.18 -2.05
C ASN A 35 -9.78 2.60 -3.36
N GLN A 36 -9.43 3.41 -4.36
CA GLN A 36 -8.82 2.92 -5.61
C GLN A 36 -7.40 2.38 -5.40
N ILE A 37 -6.60 3.00 -4.52
CA ILE A 37 -5.26 2.49 -4.19
C ILE A 37 -5.40 1.18 -3.41
N TYR A 38 -6.31 1.13 -2.44
CA TYR A 38 -6.57 -0.07 -1.63
C TYR A 38 -7.02 -1.25 -2.50
N ASP A 39 -8.02 -1.04 -3.38
CA ASP A 39 -8.48 -2.05 -4.35
C ASP A 39 -7.34 -2.51 -5.24
N GLY A 40 -6.46 -1.60 -5.65
CA GLY A 40 -5.33 -1.93 -6.50
C GLY A 40 -4.31 -2.84 -5.80
N LEU A 41 -4.08 -2.62 -4.50
CA LEU A 41 -3.22 -3.49 -3.68
C LEU A 41 -3.87 -4.87 -3.45
N GLU A 42 -5.17 -4.91 -3.15
CA GLU A 42 -5.92 -6.16 -2.94
C GLU A 42 -5.97 -7.03 -4.20
N THR A 43 -6.18 -6.40 -5.35
CA THR A 43 -6.19 -7.06 -6.67
C THR A 43 -4.79 -7.29 -7.25
N MET A 44 -3.73 -6.94 -6.52
CA MET A 44 -2.33 -6.99 -6.97
C MET A 44 -2.05 -6.24 -8.28
N THR A 45 -2.88 -5.25 -8.62
CA THR A 45 -2.62 -4.33 -9.74
C THR A 45 -1.66 -3.21 -9.35
N TYR A 46 -1.52 -2.95 -8.04
CA TYR A 46 -0.45 -2.15 -7.46
C TYR A 46 0.36 -2.97 -6.45
N THR A 47 1.62 -2.58 -6.31
CA THR A 47 2.57 -3.14 -5.34
C THR A 47 3.07 -2.05 -4.37
N VAL A 48 3.78 -2.47 -3.33
CA VAL A 48 4.49 -1.52 -2.44
C VAL A 48 5.53 -0.72 -3.21
N ASP A 49 6.19 -1.31 -4.20
CA ASP A 49 7.16 -0.61 -5.04
C ASP A 49 6.50 0.49 -5.88
N ASP A 50 5.28 0.27 -6.37
CA ASP A 50 4.49 1.29 -7.06
C ASP A 50 4.17 2.48 -6.16
N LEU A 51 3.81 2.20 -4.90
CA LEU A 51 3.59 3.22 -3.89
C LEU A 51 4.87 4.00 -3.57
N ILE A 52 6.00 3.31 -3.41
CA ILE A 52 7.31 3.95 -3.17
C ILE A 52 7.71 4.82 -4.37
N ALA A 53 7.48 4.36 -5.60
CA ALA A 53 7.71 5.14 -6.81
C ALA A 53 6.81 6.39 -6.85
N ALA A 54 5.55 6.28 -6.43
CA ALA A 54 4.64 7.42 -6.30
C ALA A 54 5.10 8.43 -5.23
N VAL A 55 5.61 7.94 -4.09
CA VAL A 55 6.24 8.79 -3.04
C VAL A 55 7.44 9.55 -3.61
N LYS A 56 8.34 8.88 -4.35
CA LYS A 56 9.50 9.53 -4.99
C LYS A 56 9.08 10.62 -5.99
N LYS A 57 7.92 10.45 -6.64
CA LYS A 57 7.31 11.44 -7.53
C LYS A 57 6.54 12.55 -6.79
N GLY A 58 6.63 12.59 -5.47
CA GLY A 58 6.03 13.64 -4.64
C GLY A 58 4.52 13.50 -4.45
N GLN A 59 3.94 12.30 -4.65
CA GLN A 59 2.53 12.05 -4.35
C GLN A 59 2.34 11.87 -2.83
N PRO A 60 1.79 12.86 -2.09
CA PRO A 60 1.84 12.85 -0.63
C PRO A 60 0.97 11.75 0.00
N SER A 61 -0.16 11.45 -0.63
CA SER A 61 -1.10 10.39 -0.19
C SER A 61 -0.49 9.00 -0.22
N SER A 62 0.56 8.77 -1.01
CA SER A 62 1.24 7.47 -1.09
C SER A 62 2.08 7.18 0.15
N LEU A 63 2.54 8.18 0.90
CA LEU A 63 3.35 7.95 2.12
C LEU A 63 2.54 7.22 3.20
N GLY A 64 1.30 7.65 3.43
CA GLY A 64 0.40 6.98 4.38
C GLY A 64 0.14 5.54 3.97
N TYR A 65 -0.02 5.27 2.68
CA TYR A 65 -0.20 3.91 2.15
C TYR A 65 1.00 3.01 2.36
N VAL A 66 2.21 3.48 2.03
CA VAL A 66 3.43 2.69 2.28
C VAL A 66 3.51 2.32 3.76
N ALA A 67 3.25 3.28 4.65
CA ALA A 67 3.24 3.03 6.09
C ALA A 67 2.20 1.97 6.48
N TYR A 68 0.98 2.07 5.96
CA TYR A 68 -0.10 1.13 6.24
C TYR A 68 0.18 -0.28 5.70
N THR A 69 0.71 -0.40 4.48
CA THR A 69 1.04 -1.71 3.91
C THR A 69 2.16 -2.40 4.68
N TYR A 70 3.19 -1.67 5.10
CA TYR A 70 4.22 -2.23 5.99
C TYR A 70 3.66 -2.62 7.36
N PHE A 71 2.72 -1.83 7.91
CA PHE A 71 2.04 -2.14 9.15
C PHE A 71 1.24 -3.45 9.05
N GLU A 72 0.46 -3.64 7.99
CA GLU A 72 -0.30 -4.87 7.73
C GLU A 72 0.64 -6.07 7.54
N SER A 73 1.78 -5.84 6.88
CA SER A 73 2.84 -6.84 6.70
C SER A 73 3.71 -7.08 7.95
N LYS A 74 3.35 -6.47 9.09
CA LYS A 74 4.08 -6.57 10.39
C LYS A 74 5.54 -6.09 10.35
N GLN A 75 5.92 -5.32 9.33
CA GLN A 75 7.22 -4.66 9.24
C GLN A 75 7.16 -3.33 10.00
N LEU A 76 7.16 -3.41 11.33
CA LEU A 76 6.77 -2.29 12.20
C LEU A 76 7.73 -1.10 12.14
N ASP A 77 9.05 -1.32 12.04
CA ASP A 77 10.02 -0.23 11.95
C ASP A 77 9.88 0.55 10.63
N ASP A 78 9.66 -0.14 9.50
CA ASP A 78 9.40 0.52 8.21
C ASP A 78 8.06 1.25 8.22
N ALA A 79 7.02 0.61 8.77
CA ALA A 79 5.74 1.25 8.98
C ALA A 79 5.88 2.55 9.78
N TYR A 80 6.66 2.52 10.87
CA TYR A 80 6.93 3.69 11.69
C TYR A 80 7.65 4.79 10.90
N ASN A 81 8.73 4.44 10.20
CA ASN A 81 9.53 5.39 9.43
C ASN A 81 8.70 6.10 8.35
N TYR A 82 7.89 5.36 7.59
CA TYR A 82 7.00 5.95 6.60
C TYR A 82 5.83 6.71 7.24
N ALA A 83 5.30 6.24 8.37
CA ALA A 83 4.23 6.92 9.10
C ALA A 83 4.70 8.29 9.61
N GLN A 84 5.90 8.41 10.17
CA GLN A 84 6.46 9.70 10.61
C GLN A 84 6.61 10.68 9.44
N ARG A 85 7.09 10.20 8.28
CA ARG A 85 7.18 11.01 7.06
C ARG A 85 5.80 11.47 6.58
N ALA A 86 4.81 10.60 6.64
CA ALA A 86 3.42 10.92 6.32
C ALA A 86 2.84 11.97 7.31
N VAL A 87 3.08 11.81 8.61
CA VAL A 87 2.66 12.77 9.66
C VAL A 87 3.26 14.15 9.43
N ALA A 88 4.55 14.23 9.06
CA ALA A 88 5.21 15.50 8.72
C ALA A 88 4.59 16.21 7.51
N LYS A 89 3.82 15.48 6.68
CA LYS A 89 3.03 16.03 5.56
C LYS A 89 1.55 16.18 5.90
N ASN A 90 1.19 16.11 7.18
CA ASN A 90 -0.18 16.19 7.68
C ASN A 90 -1.11 15.07 7.15
N ASP A 91 -0.54 13.95 6.70
CA ASP A 91 -1.30 12.82 6.18
C ASP A 91 -2.10 12.13 7.29
N THR A 92 -3.38 11.85 7.01
CA THR A 92 -4.29 11.30 8.01
C THR A 92 -4.02 9.82 8.28
N LEU A 93 -3.67 9.05 7.26
CA LEU A 93 -3.37 7.63 7.40
C LEU A 93 -2.05 7.43 8.14
N GLY A 94 -1.05 8.28 7.90
CA GLY A 94 0.21 8.29 8.66
C GLY A 94 -0.01 8.52 10.15
N LYS A 95 -0.90 9.45 10.54
CA LYS A 95 -1.26 9.65 11.95
C LYS A 95 -1.94 8.44 12.56
N PHE A 96 -2.82 7.80 11.81
CA PHE A 96 -3.49 6.57 12.24
C PHE A 96 -2.50 5.43 12.47
N VAL A 97 -1.61 5.17 11.50
CA VAL A 97 -0.59 4.12 11.62
C VAL A 97 0.35 4.40 12.78
N THR A 98 0.79 5.65 12.95
CA THR A 98 1.59 6.06 14.12
C THR A 98 0.86 5.78 15.43
N GLY A 99 -0.41 6.17 15.52
CA GLY A 99 -1.22 5.94 16.71
C GLY A 99 -1.41 4.46 17.03
N TYR A 100 -1.60 3.62 16.00
CA TYR A 100 -1.66 2.16 16.15
C TYR A 100 -0.35 1.55 16.63
N LEU A 101 0.78 1.97 16.04
CA LEU A 101 2.10 1.50 16.48
C LEU A 101 2.35 1.86 17.94
N TYR A 102 2.01 3.07 18.36
CA TYR A 102 2.11 3.51 19.76
C TYR A 102 1.18 2.72 20.69
N ALA A 103 -0.06 2.45 20.26
CA ALA A 103 -1.00 1.62 21.02
C ALA A 103 -0.51 0.18 21.22
N LEU A 104 0.30 -0.33 20.29
CA LEU A 104 0.97 -1.63 20.39
C LEU A 104 2.30 -1.57 21.16
N GLY A 105 2.72 -0.41 21.67
CA GLY A 105 3.98 -0.23 22.38
C GLY A 105 5.22 -0.12 21.47
N HIS A 106 5.04 0.05 20.16
CA HIS A 106 6.14 0.20 19.21
C HIS A 106 6.54 1.68 19.07
N LYS A 107 7.71 2.05 19.62
CA LYS A 107 8.31 3.40 19.58
C LYS A 107 7.47 4.51 20.25
N GLY A 108 6.48 4.14 21.05
CA GLY A 108 5.64 5.04 21.83
C GLY A 108 4.76 4.24 22.78
N ASN A 109 3.74 4.88 23.36
CA ASN A 109 2.85 4.21 24.30
C ASN A 109 1.35 4.40 24.00
N PHE A 110 0.53 3.61 24.68
CA PHE A 110 -0.92 3.59 24.48
C PHE A 110 -1.58 4.97 24.67
N HIS A 111 -1.15 5.73 25.68
CA HIS A 111 -1.71 7.06 25.97
C HIS A 111 -1.38 8.08 24.89
N GLU A 112 -0.26 7.93 24.19
CA GLU A 112 0.10 8.75 23.03
C GLU A 112 -0.61 8.29 21.76
N GLY A 113 -0.84 6.98 21.63
CA GLY A 113 -1.42 6.38 20.43
C GLY A 113 -2.90 6.68 20.23
N ILE A 114 -3.71 6.52 21.29
CA ILE A 114 -5.17 6.69 21.21
C ILE A 114 -5.60 8.08 20.71
N PRO A 115 -5.03 9.20 21.20
CA PRO A 115 -5.36 10.53 20.70
C PRO A 115 -5.08 10.70 19.20
N LEU A 116 -3.99 10.09 18.69
CA LEU A 116 -3.65 10.14 17.27
C LEU A 116 -4.66 9.39 16.41
N ILE A 117 -5.07 8.19 16.85
CA ILE A 117 -6.11 7.40 16.18
C ILE A 117 -7.43 8.18 16.16
N LYS A 118 -7.84 8.73 17.31
CA LYS A 118 -9.08 9.52 17.43
C LYS A 118 -9.07 10.74 16.51
N LYS A 119 -7.97 11.48 16.49
CA LYS A 119 -7.79 12.65 15.61
C LYS A 119 -7.86 12.27 14.13
N ALA A 120 -7.23 11.17 13.74
CA ALA A 120 -7.28 10.68 12.37
C ALA A 120 -8.72 10.29 11.97
N CYS A 121 -9.44 9.60 12.84
CA CYS A 121 -10.79 9.11 12.59
C CYS A 121 -11.86 10.22 12.56
N VAL A 122 -11.79 11.18 13.48
CA VAL A 122 -12.77 12.27 13.62
C VAL A 122 -12.45 13.41 12.65
N ASP A 123 -11.34 14.10 12.86
CA ASP A 123 -10.98 15.30 12.09
C ASP A 123 -10.63 14.94 10.64
N GLY A 124 -9.89 13.84 10.47
CA GLY A 124 -9.42 13.40 9.17
C GLY A 124 -10.47 12.66 8.33
N LYS A 125 -11.63 12.34 8.93
CA LYS A 125 -12.69 11.50 8.35
C LYS A 125 -12.15 10.17 7.79
N LEU A 126 -11.13 9.60 8.45
CA LEU A 126 -10.39 8.46 7.94
C LEU A 126 -11.30 7.26 7.60
N GLY A 127 -12.23 6.90 8.50
CA GLY A 127 -13.17 5.80 8.24
C GLY A 127 -14.09 5.99 7.02
N GLN A 128 -14.34 7.23 6.58
CA GLN A 128 -15.08 7.49 5.34
C GLN A 128 -14.17 7.36 4.11
N LYS A 129 -12.93 7.83 4.22
CA LYS A 129 -11.93 7.78 3.13
C LYS A 129 -11.44 6.35 2.88
N PHE A 130 -11.40 5.53 3.92
CA PHE A 130 -10.93 4.14 3.94
C PHE A 130 -12.06 3.17 4.28
N SER A 131 -13.21 3.36 3.65
CA SER A 131 -14.42 2.58 3.95
C SER A 131 -14.29 1.08 3.64
N LYS A 132 -13.24 0.68 2.90
CA LYS A 132 -12.95 -0.72 2.53
C LYS A 132 -11.97 -1.43 3.47
N SER A 133 -11.29 -0.71 4.36
CA SER A 133 -10.42 -1.34 5.36
C SER A 133 -11.22 -1.60 6.64
N ASP A 134 -11.52 -2.86 6.91
CA ASP A 134 -12.24 -3.27 8.13
C ASP A 134 -11.51 -2.83 9.40
N LEU A 135 -10.17 -2.92 9.41
CA LEU A 135 -9.34 -2.44 10.49
C LEU A 135 -9.61 -0.96 10.78
N ILE A 136 -9.51 -0.12 9.75
CA ILE A 136 -9.69 1.34 9.90
C ILE A 136 -11.14 1.66 10.27
N VAL A 137 -12.12 1.04 9.62
CA VAL A 137 -13.53 1.28 9.88
C VAL A 137 -13.88 0.93 11.33
N ASN A 138 -13.45 -0.24 11.82
CA ASN A 138 -13.73 -0.67 13.19
C ASN A 138 -13.00 0.18 14.22
N ALA A 139 -11.73 0.52 13.96
CA ALA A 139 -10.98 1.47 14.80
C ALA A 139 -11.69 2.81 14.94
N CYS A 140 -12.17 3.36 13.81
CA CYS A 140 -12.84 4.65 13.81
C CYS A 140 -14.25 4.63 14.37
N LYS A 141 -14.94 3.47 14.40
CA LYS A 141 -16.18 3.30 15.15
C LYS A 141 -15.90 3.35 16.65
N THR A 142 -14.91 2.58 17.11
CA THR A 142 -14.52 2.56 18.54
C THR A 142 -14.04 3.92 19.02
N ALA A 143 -13.24 4.64 18.23
CA ALA A 143 -12.69 5.93 18.62
C ALA A 143 -13.73 7.09 18.72
N LYS A 144 -14.94 6.89 18.19
CA LYS A 144 -16.05 7.85 18.25
C LYS A 144 -16.94 7.66 19.48
N ASN A 145 -16.94 6.46 20.06
CA ASN A 145 -17.66 6.13 21.28
C ASN A 145 -16.81 6.51 22.51
#